data_AF-A0A959RNU2-F1
#
_entry.id   AF-A0A959RNU2-F1
#
_cell.length_a   1.000
_cell.length_b   1.000
_cell.length_c   1.000
_cell.angle_alpha   90.00
_cell.angle_beta   90.00
_cell.angle_gamma   90.00
#
_symmetry.space_group_name_H-M   'P 1'
#
loop_
_entity.id
_entity.type
_entity.pdbx_description
1 polymer ?
#
loop_
_entity_poly.entity_id
_entity_poly.type
_entity_poly.pdbx_seq_one_letter_code
_entity_poly.pdbx_strand_id
1 'polypeptide(L)'
;YQYDGEWKPAMQKIISIKVKTANGYDTKTFRALFTHHGPVMAKRNGHYITVRHDNRDMNGLIQSWLRTKAGSFADFKKTMDIGANPSNNTVYADAEGNIAYWHGNFMPRRDTNYDWSQPVDGTTSATEWKGFHPVNETVHLYNPPNGWLQNCNSTPFTVAGNNSPKRKDYPAYMAPDGENYRGLNAVRILSKAPKDFT
;
A
#
# COMPACT_ATOMS: atom_id res chain seq x y z
N TYR A 1 -19.03 3.22 -20.91
CA TYR A 1 -18.47 4.32 -20.12
C TYR A 1 -17.58 5.13 -21.06
N GLN A 2 -17.55 6.44 -20.86
CA GLN A 2 -16.67 7.30 -21.66
C GLN A 2 -15.23 7.17 -21.15
N TYR A 3 -14.27 7.10 -22.06
CA TYR A 3 -12.85 7.07 -21.77
C TYR A 3 -12.07 7.70 -22.93
N ASP A 4 -11.27 8.72 -22.65
CA ASP A 4 -10.52 9.53 -23.62
C ASP A 4 -11.39 9.98 -24.82
N GLY A 5 -12.61 10.44 -24.52
CA GLY A 5 -13.58 10.89 -25.53
C GLY A 5 -14.37 9.77 -26.21
N GLU A 6 -13.99 8.50 -26.05
CA GLU A 6 -14.65 7.36 -26.70
C GLU A 6 -15.58 6.58 -25.77
N TRP A 7 -16.65 6.02 -26.31
CA TRP A 7 -17.53 5.13 -25.55
C TRP A 7 -17.04 3.69 -25.57
N LYS A 8 -16.60 3.19 -24.40
CA LYS A 8 -16.19 1.78 -24.20
C LYS A 8 -17.30 0.97 -23.53
N PRO A 9 -17.52 -0.30 -23.91
CA PRO A 9 -18.49 -1.15 -23.23
C PRO A 9 -17.98 -1.51 -21.82
N ALA A 10 -18.89 -1.53 -20.84
CA ALA A 10 -18.61 -2.15 -19.54
C ALA A 10 -18.92 -3.65 -19.63
N MET A 11 -18.05 -4.50 -19.07
CA MET A 11 -18.35 -5.92 -18.94
C MET A 11 -19.39 -6.12 -17.86
N GLN A 12 -20.33 -7.03 -18.11
CA GLN A 12 -21.39 -7.38 -17.18
C GLN A 12 -21.22 -8.83 -16.73
N LYS A 13 -21.31 -9.08 -15.42
CA LYS A 13 -21.37 -10.42 -14.85
C LYS A 13 -22.56 -10.54 -13.90
N ILE A 14 -23.30 -11.64 -14.03
CA ILE A 14 -24.33 -12.01 -13.08
C ILE A 14 -23.67 -12.81 -11.95
N ILE A 15 -23.82 -12.33 -10.72
CA ILE A 15 -23.29 -12.96 -9.51
C ILE A 15 -24.47 -13.43 -8.67
N SER A 16 -24.53 -14.72 -8.37
CA SER A 16 -25.57 -15.32 -7.54
C SER A 16 -25.00 -15.69 -6.18
N ILE A 17 -25.66 -15.25 -5.11
CA ILE A 17 -25.25 -15.50 -3.73
C ILE A 17 -26.41 -16.19 -3.02
N LYS A 18 -26.15 -17.32 -2.36
CA LYS A 18 -27.12 -17.97 -1.48
C LYS A 18 -27.20 -17.20 -0.17
N VAL A 19 -28.41 -16.85 0.24
CA VAL A 19 -28.70 -16.10 1.46
C VAL A 19 -29.56 -16.98 2.37
N LYS A 20 -29.09 -17.19 3.60
CA LYS A 20 -29.85 -17.92 4.61
C LYS A 20 -31.10 -17.13 5.01
N THR A 21 -32.24 -17.81 5.11
CA THR A 21 -33.52 -17.27 5.55
C THR A 21 -34.09 -18.14 6.67
N ALA A 22 -35.24 -17.74 7.23
CA ALA A 22 -35.94 -18.54 8.26
C ALA A 22 -36.34 -19.93 7.74
N ASN A 23 -36.58 -20.07 6.43
CA ASN A 23 -37.11 -21.28 5.80
C ASN A 23 -36.05 -22.02 4.96
N GLY A 24 -34.77 -21.72 5.13
CA GLY A 24 -33.67 -22.37 4.39
C GLY A 24 -32.75 -21.38 3.70
N TYR A 25 -32.62 -21.48 2.38
CA TYR A 25 -31.76 -20.61 1.57
C TYR A 25 -32.49 -20.09 0.35
N ASP A 26 -32.41 -18.77 0.14
CA ASP A 26 -32.79 -18.13 -1.11
C ASP A 26 -31.54 -17.82 -1.95
N THR A 27 -31.72 -17.55 -3.24
CA THR A 27 -30.65 -17.04 -4.11
C THR A 27 -30.92 -15.59 -4.46
N LYS A 28 -29.97 -14.70 -4.13
CA LYS A 28 -29.98 -13.31 -4.59
C LYS A 28 -29.02 -13.16 -5.75
N THR A 29 -29.48 -12.52 -6.81
CA THR A 29 -28.71 -12.29 -8.03
C THR A 29 -28.37 -10.81 -8.16
N PHE A 30 -27.11 -10.53 -8.44
CA PHE A 30 -26.56 -9.19 -8.58
C PHE A 30 -25.94 -9.03 -9.97
N ARG A 31 -26.24 -7.91 -10.62
CA ARG A 31 -25.55 -7.50 -11.84
C ARG A 31 -24.31 -6.70 -11.46
N ALA A 32 -23.14 -7.31 -11.60
CA ALA A 32 -21.85 -6.64 -11.43
C ALA A 32 -21.37 -6.06 -12.76
N LEU A 33 -20.84 -4.83 -12.71
CA LEU A 33 -20.28 -4.13 -13.85
C LEU A 33 -18.78 -3.97 -13.65
N PHE A 34 -18.01 -4.09 -14.74
CA PHE A 34 -16.57 -3.96 -14.75
C PHE A 34 -16.16 -3.04 -15.89
N THR A 35 -15.23 -2.13 -15.59
CA THR A 35 -14.50 -1.34 -16.58
C THR A 35 -13.07 -1.86 -16.67
N HIS A 36 -12.23 -1.27 -17.52
CA HIS A 36 -10.80 -1.62 -17.53
C HIS A 36 -10.09 -1.23 -16.22
N HIS A 37 -10.62 -0.25 -15.47
CA HIS A 37 -10.11 0.11 -14.14
C HIS A 37 -10.38 -0.96 -13.08
N GLY A 38 -11.47 -1.72 -13.25
CA GLY A 38 -11.91 -2.72 -12.28
C GLY A 38 -13.43 -2.73 -12.07
N PRO A 39 -13.90 -3.45 -11.04
CA PRO A 39 -15.32 -3.53 -10.71
C PRO A 39 -15.87 -2.17 -10.29
N VAL A 40 -17.12 -1.90 -10.67
CA VAL A 40 -17.94 -0.83 -10.11
C VAL A 40 -18.34 -1.24 -8.70
N MET A 41 -17.85 -0.51 -7.70
CA MET A 41 -18.04 -0.84 -6.27
C MET A 41 -19.05 0.07 -5.57
N ALA A 42 -19.33 1.26 -6.13
CA ALA A 42 -20.30 2.18 -5.57
C ALA A 42 -20.93 3.07 -6.65
N LYS A 43 -22.07 3.67 -6.30
CA LYS A 43 -22.63 4.81 -7.00
C LYS A 43 -22.85 5.94 -5.98
N ARG A 44 -22.25 7.10 -6.18
CA ARG A 44 -22.38 8.28 -5.30
C ARG A 44 -22.65 9.51 -6.15
N ASN A 45 -23.65 10.30 -5.78
CA ASN A 45 -24.02 11.54 -6.49
C ASN A 45 -24.20 11.35 -8.01
N GLY A 46 -24.78 10.22 -8.42
CA GLY A 46 -24.97 9.90 -9.85
C GLY A 46 -23.74 9.27 -10.53
N HIS A 47 -22.55 9.34 -9.94
CA HIS A 47 -21.31 8.79 -10.50
C HIS A 47 -21.06 7.35 -10.06
N TYR A 48 -20.66 6.50 -11.00
CA TYR A 48 -20.17 5.16 -10.71
C TYR A 48 -18.70 5.22 -10.31
N ILE A 49 -18.33 4.53 -9.23
CA ILE A 49 -16.97 4.49 -8.70
C ILE A 49 -16.42 3.08 -8.91
N THR A 50 -15.28 2.99 -9.57
CA THR A 50 -14.55 1.75 -9.82
C THR A 50 -13.32 1.66 -8.93
N VAL A 51 -12.92 0.45 -8.57
CA VAL A 51 -11.71 0.21 -7.78
C VAL A 51 -10.69 -0.55 -8.61
N ARG A 52 -9.51 0.05 -8.78
CA ARG A 52 -8.32 -0.64 -9.30
C ARG A 52 -7.50 -1.16 -8.13
N HIS A 53 -7.36 -2.47 -8.07
CA HIS A 53 -6.60 -3.15 -7.02
C HIS A 53 -5.99 -4.45 -7.55
N ASP A 54 -4.80 -4.78 -7.09
CA ASP A 54 -4.14 -6.06 -7.39
C ASP A 54 -4.27 -7.02 -6.19
N ASN A 55 -5.45 -7.65 -6.04
CA ASN A 55 -5.75 -8.56 -4.91
C ASN A 55 -5.65 -10.04 -5.27
N ARG A 56 -5.14 -10.37 -6.45
CA ARG A 56 -5.01 -11.76 -6.93
C ARG A 56 -3.61 -12.02 -7.48
N ASP A 57 -2.61 -11.45 -6.84
CA ASP A 57 -1.22 -11.62 -7.22
C ASP A 57 -0.57 -12.81 -6.49
N MET A 58 -0.16 -13.82 -7.26
CA MET A 58 0.61 -14.96 -6.75
C MET A 58 1.96 -14.51 -6.17
N ASN A 59 2.56 -13.44 -6.71
CA ASN A 59 3.82 -12.92 -6.20
C ASN A 59 3.66 -12.39 -4.77
N GLY A 60 2.48 -11.91 -4.38
CA GLY A 60 2.21 -11.51 -3.00
C GLY A 60 2.32 -12.69 -2.02
N LEU A 61 1.85 -13.87 -2.42
CA LEU A 61 1.98 -15.11 -1.64
C LEU A 61 3.43 -15.61 -1.61
N ILE A 62 4.10 -15.62 -2.76
CA ILE A 62 5.51 -16.01 -2.88
C ILE A 62 6.38 -15.10 -2.01
N GLN A 63 6.18 -13.78 -2.10
CA GLN A 63 6.88 -12.79 -1.31
C GLN A 63 6.67 -13.01 0.19
N SER A 64 5.42 -13.23 0.62
CA SER A 64 5.10 -13.48 2.02
C SER A 64 5.83 -14.71 2.56
N TRP A 65 5.89 -15.80 1.78
CA TRP A 65 6.63 -17.00 2.15
C TRP A 65 8.14 -16.75 2.21
N LEU A 66 8.72 -16.15 1.18
CA LEU A 66 10.17 -15.92 1.08
C LEU A 66 10.70 -15.00 2.19
N ARG A 67 9.90 -14.06 2.70
CA ARG A 67 10.28 -13.20 3.84
C ARG A 67 10.64 -14.04 5.07
N THR A 68 9.94 -15.16 5.27
CA THR A 68 10.19 -16.09 6.40
C THR A 68 11.39 -17.00 6.18
N LYS A 69 11.97 -17.00 4.97
CA LYS A 69 13.09 -17.85 4.55
C LYS A 69 14.38 -17.10 4.29
N ALA A 70 14.34 -15.77 4.25
CA ALA A 70 15.53 -14.95 4.06
C ALA A 70 16.51 -15.16 5.24
N GLY A 71 17.74 -15.58 4.91
CA GLY A 71 18.80 -15.81 5.90
C GLY A 71 19.74 -14.63 6.10
N SER A 72 19.57 -13.55 5.34
CA SER A 72 20.41 -12.35 5.39
C SER A 72 19.60 -11.12 5.00
N PHE A 73 20.10 -9.93 5.34
CA PHE A 73 19.50 -8.66 4.87
C PHE A 73 19.43 -8.60 3.34
N ALA A 74 20.47 -9.07 2.65
CA ALA A 74 20.51 -9.06 1.18
C ALA A 74 19.40 -9.94 0.58
N ASP A 75 19.14 -11.12 1.16
CA ASP A 75 18.06 -12.01 0.71
C ASP A 75 16.68 -11.47 1.06
N PHE A 76 16.56 -10.81 2.23
CA PHE A 76 15.33 -10.14 2.61
C PHE A 76 15.01 -9.00 1.65
N LYS A 77 16.02 -8.17 1.29
CA LYS A 77 15.88 -7.10 0.32
C LYS A 77 15.47 -7.63 -1.07
N LYS A 78 16.08 -8.70 -1.57
CA LYS A 78 15.65 -9.35 -2.83
C LYS A 78 14.19 -9.77 -2.77
N THR A 79 13.75 -10.27 -1.63
CA THR A 79 12.34 -10.63 -1.42
C THR A 79 11.45 -9.38 -1.43
N MET A 80 11.89 -8.27 -0.86
CA MET A 80 11.16 -6.99 -0.90
C MET A 80 11.01 -6.46 -2.33
N ASP A 81 12.05 -6.60 -3.15
CA ASP A 81 12.12 -6.16 -4.55
C ASP A 81 11.09 -6.86 -5.49
N ILE A 82 10.43 -7.95 -5.03
CA ILE A 82 9.26 -8.54 -5.72
C ILE A 82 8.11 -7.52 -5.82
N GLY A 83 7.99 -6.63 -4.85
CA GLY A 83 7.08 -5.48 -4.91
C GLY A 83 5.58 -5.80 -4.91
N ALA A 84 5.15 -6.93 -4.34
CA ALA A 84 3.79 -7.46 -4.45
C ALA A 84 2.95 -7.37 -3.14
N ASN A 85 3.42 -6.64 -2.14
CA ASN A 85 2.70 -6.46 -0.86
C ASN A 85 2.00 -5.09 -0.81
N PRO A 86 0.65 -5.05 -0.93
CA PRO A 86 -0.11 -3.81 -1.07
C PRO A 86 -0.58 -3.18 0.25
N SER A 87 -0.34 -3.80 1.42
CA SER A 87 -1.09 -3.45 2.63
C SER A 87 -0.27 -3.05 3.86
N ASN A 88 0.99 -3.48 3.99
CA ASN A 88 1.73 -3.36 5.25
C ASN A 88 3.11 -2.74 5.11
N ASN A 89 3.47 -1.90 6.08
CA ASN A 89 4.84 -1.54 6.38
C ASN A 89 5.61 -2.74 6.93
N THR A 90 6.91 -2.82 6.66
CA THR A 90 7.77 -3.91 7.13
C THR A 90 8.92 -3.33 7.94
N VAL A 91 9.10 -3.82 9.16
CA VAL A 91 10.31 -3.60 9.96
C VAL A 91 11.10 -4.92 9.96
N TYR A 92 12.42 -4.82 9.80
CA TYR A 92 13.36 -5.93 9.78
C TYR A 92 14.43 -5.74 10.84
N ALA A 93 14.89 -6.85 11.43
CA ALA A 93 16.09 -6.92 12.26
C ALA A 93 16.77 -8.29 12.07
N ASP A 94 18.09 -8.37 12.17
CA ASP A 94 18.86 -9.62 12.12
C ASP A 94 19.93 -9.75 13.21
N ALA A 95 20.60 -10.91 13.25
CA ALA A 95 21.60 -11.25 14.24
C ALA A 95 22.93 -10.49 14.04
N GLU A 96 23.16 -9.98 12.82
CA GLU A 96 24.27 -9.11 12.46
C GLU A 96 24.07 -7.67 12.95
N GLY A 97 22.90 -7.36 13.53
CA GLY A 97 22.57 -6.06 14.09
C GLY A 97 22.01 -5.08 13.07
N ASN A 98 21.64 -5.54 11.88
CA ASN A 98 21.00 -4.70 10.89
C ASN A 98 19.54 -4.46 11.25
N ILE A 99 19.05 -3.25 10.99
CA ILE A 99 17.64 -2.88 11.08
C ILE A 99 17.21 -2.15 9.82
N ALA A 100 15.98 -2.42 9.36
CA ALA A 100 15.44 -1.78 8.18
C ALA A 100 13.93 -1.56 8.24
N TYR A 101 13.46 -0.58 7.46
CA TYR A 101 12.05 -0.24 7.33
C TYR A 101 11.67 -0.03 5.88
N TRP A 102 10.49 -0.54 5.50
CA TRP A 102 9.82 -0.24 4.23
C TRP A 102 8.41 0.25 4.53
N HIS A 103 8.05 1.41 4.00
CA HIS A 103 6.68 1.93 4.05
C HIS A 103 5.84 1.32 2.93
N GLY A 104 5.59 0.02 3.02
CA GLY A 104 5.07 -0.77 1.92
C GLY A 104 6.11 -0.95 0.80
N ASN A 105 5.74 -1.74 -0.20
CA ASN A 105 6.64 -2.03 -1.33
C ASN A 105 5.90 -2.36 -2.65
N PHE A 106 4.57 -2.22 -2.69
CA PHE A 106 3.78 -2.12 -3.92
C PHE A 106 3.30 -0.67 -4.05
N MET A 107 3.87 0.11 -4.96
CA MET A 107 3.59 1.55 -5.07
C MET A 107 3.38 1.97 -6.53
N PRO A 108 2.13 2.15 -6.97
CA PRO A 108 1.85 2.63 -8.32
C PRO A 108 2.43 4.04 -8.56
N ARG A 109 3.01 4.26 -9.74
CA ARG A 109 3.39 5.59 -10.20
C ARG A 109 2.14 6.36 -10.57
N ARG A 110 1.93 7.49 -9.91
CA ARG A 110 0.71 8.28 -9.99
C ARG A 110 1.07 9.72 -10.35
N ASP A 111 0.18 10.40 -11.06
CA ASP A 111 0.37 11.81 -11.39
C ASP A 111 0.17 12.67 -10.13
N THR A 112 1.15 13.52 -9.80
CA THR A 112 1.15 14.31 -8.56
C THR A 112 0.18 15.49 -8.57
N ASN A 113 -0.45 15.79 -9.71
CA ASN A 113 -1.46 16.84 -9.81
C ASN A 113 -2.84 16.43 -9.25
N TYR A 114 -3.02 15.15 -8.88
CA TYR A 114 -4.28 14.63 -8.36
C TYR A 114 -4.19 14.31 -6.86
N ASP A 115 -5.31 14.49 -6.16
CA ASP A 115 -5.50 13.98 -4.81
C ASP A 115 -5.97 12.52 -4.84
N TRP A 116 -5.02 11.61 -4.65
CA TRP A 116 -5.25 10.17 -4.64
C TRP A 116 -5.90 9.65 -3.36
N SER A 117 -6.23 10.52 -2.39
CA SER A 117 -7.10 10.18 -1.26
C SER A 117 -8.58 10.13 -1.65
N GLN A 118 -8.93 10.67 -2.82
CA GLN A 118 -10.29 10.74 -3.34
C GLN A 118 -10.45 9.90 -4.63
N PRO A 119 -11.68 9.56 -5.04
CA PRO A 119 -11.93 9.09 -6.39
C PRO A 119 -11.44 10.11 -7.42
N VAL A 120 -10.65 9.66 -8.39
CA VAL A 120 -10.16 10.47 -9.51
C VAL A 120 -10.99 10.21 -10.78
N ASP A 121 -10.87 11.09 -11.77
CA ASP A 121 -11.63 11.01 -13.03
C ASP A 121 -11.22 9.80 -13.87
N GLY A 122 -11.97 8.71 -13.77
CA GLY A 122 -11.75 7.50 -14.57
C GLY A 122 -12.10 7.61 -16.05
N THR A 123 -12.47 8.79 -16.57
CA THR A 123 -12.76 9.00 -18.00
C THR A 123 -11.54 9.38 -18.81
N THR A 124 -10.35 9.51 -18.20
CA THR A 124 -9.13 9.91 -18.90
C THR A 124 -7.93 9.01 -18.56
N SER A 125 -7.05 8.82 -19.54
CA SER A 125 -5.74 8.20 -19.34
C SER A 125 -4.81 9.00 -18.43
N ALA A 126 -5.09 10.29 -18.17
CA ALA A 126 -4.28 11.11 -17.28
C ALA A 126 -4.25 10.59 -15.83
N THR A 127 -5.29 9.86 -15.40
CA THR A 127 -5.38 9.23 -14.07
C THR A 127 -4.96 7.76 -14.08
N GLU A 128 -4.34 7.27 -15.15
CA GLU A 128 -3.83 5.90 -15.18
C GLU A 128 -2.54 5.75 -14.39
N TRP A 129 -2.34 4.58 -13.78
CA TRP A 129 -1.06 4.26 -13.17
C TRP A 129 0.01 4.11 -14.25
N LYS A 130 1.12 4.82 -14.10
CA LYS A 130 2.24 4.83 -15.06
C LYS A 130 3.26 3.74 -14.72
N GLY A 131 2.77 2.52 -14.46
CA GLY A 131 3.55 1.42 -13.89
C GLY A 131 3.75 1.54 -12.38
N PHE A 132 4.82 0.95 -11.86
CA PHE A 132 5.13 0.89 -10.43
C PHE A 132 6.49 1.50 -10.13
N HIS A 133 6.64 2.07 -8.94
CA HIS A 133 7.93 2.46 -8.40
C HIS A 133 8.73 1.19 -8.05
N PRO A 134 10.00 1.08 -8.44
CA PRO A 134 10.90 0.10 -7.84
C PRO A 134 11.08 0.41 -6.36
N VAL A 135 11.40 -0.61 -5.55
CA VAL A 135 11.46 -0.48 -4.09
C VAL A 135 12.52 0.52 -3.61
N ASN A 136 13.59 0.74 -4.39
CA ASN A 136 14.59 1.76 -4.07
C ASN A 136 14.11 3.21 -4.26
N GLU A 137 12.94 3.42 -4.88
CA GLU A 137 12.28 4.73 -4.97
C GLU A 137 11.20 4.92 -3.90
N THR A 138 10.84 3.89 -3.13
CA THR A 138 9.84 4.00 -2.06
C THR A 138 10.47 4.47 -0.75
N VAL A 139 9.63 4.83 0.23
CA VAL A 139 10.14 5.25 1.54
C VAL A 139 10.74 4.04 2.27
N HIS A 140 12.06 4.04 2.35
CA HIS A 140 12.87 2.97 2.94
C HIS A 140 13.94 3.59 3.83
N LEU A 141 14.33 2.86 4.89
CA LEU A 141 15.44 3.24 5.75
C LEU A 141 16.21 1.99 6.19
N TYR A 142 17.53 2.07 6.19
CA TYR A 142 18.44 0.99 6.57
C TYR A 142 19.51 1.54 7.52
N ASN A 143 19.72 0.88 8.65
CA ASN A 143 20.74 1.20 9.67
C ASN A 143 20.89 2.71 9.96
N PRO A 144 19.83 3.40 10.38
CA PRO A 144 19.96 4.80 10.76
C PRO A 144 20.88 4.95 12.00
N PRO A 145 21.64 6.05 12.11
CA PRO A 145 22.67 6.22 13.14
C PRO A 145 22.12 6.38 14.57
N ASN A 146 20.82 6.57 14.73
CA ASN A 146 20.14 6.57 16.03
C ASN A 146 19.96 5.17 16.62
N GLY A 147 20.14 4.10 15.83
CA GLY A 147 20.10 2.71 16.29
C GLY A 147 18.69 2.18 16.57
N TRP A 148 17.63 2.86 16.12
CA TRP A 148 16.26 2.39 16.30
C TRP A 148 15.34 2.81 15.14
N LEU A 149 14.30 2.00 14.95
CA LEU A 149 13.18 2.24 14.04
C LEU A 149 11.86 2.08 14.79
N GLN A 150 10.85 2.86 14.43
CA GLN A 150 9.50 2.74 14.97
C GLN A 150 8.45 3.08 13.91
N ASN A 151 7.29 2.44 13.95
CA ASN A 151 6.12 2.95 13.24
C ASN A 151 4.84 2.57 13.99
N CYS A 152 4.13 3.58 14.49
CA CYS A 152 2.87 3.41 15.21
C CYS A 152 1.68 3.76 14.29
N ASN A 153 1.63 3.24 13.06
CA ASN A 153 0.66 3.61 12.03
C ASN A 153 0.60 5.13 11.80
N SER A 154 1.75 5.78 11.88
CA SER A 154 1.93 7.19 11.58
C SER A 154 2.78 7.37 10.33
N THR A 155 2.95 8.62 9.92
CA THR A 155 3.87 9.03 8.86
C THR A 155 5.24 8.34 8.96
N PRO A 156 5.82 7.86 7.84
CA PRO A 156 7.14 7.24 7.88
C PRO A 156 8.27 8.26 8.10
N PHE A 157 7.96 9.56 8.04
CA PHE A 157 8.95 10.63 8.20
C PHE A 157 9.37 10.89 9.65
N THR A 158 8.92 10.06 10.59
CA THR A 158 9.39 10.02 11.99
C THR A 158 9.86 8.63 12.41
N VAL A 159 10.05 7.71 11.46
CA VAL A 159 10.44 6.31 11.70
C VAL A 159 11.75 6.18 12.50
N ALA A 160 12.67 7.13 12.34
CA ALA A 160 13.95 7.22 13.04
C ALA A 160 14.18 8.63 13.62
N GLY A 161 13.10 9.31 14.03
CA GLY A 161 13.16 10.68 14.54
C GLY A 161 13.84 11.63 13.53
N ASN A 162 14.87 12.35 13.96
CA ASN A 162 15.61 13.30 13.10
C ASN A 162 16.33 12.63 11.91
N ASN A 163 16.63 11.32 12.02
CA ASN A 163 17.31 10.54 10.99
C ASN A 163 16.35 9.91 9.97
N SER A 164 15.06 10.22 10.05
CA SER A 164 14.06 9.74 9.10
C SER A 164 14.23 10.37 7.71
N PRO A 165 13.75 9.69 6.64
CA PRO A 165 13.64 10.27 5.30
C PRO A 165 12.86 11.59 5.32
N LYS A 166 13.15 12.51 4.38
CA LYS A 166 12.46 13.80 4.34
C LYS A 166 11.24 13.73 3.43
N ARG A 167 10.10 14.21 3.94
CA ARG A 167 8.81 14.22 3.21
C ARG A 167 8.92 14.82 1.81
N LYS A 168 9.71 15.90 1.66
CA LYS A 168 9.88 16.62 0.38
C LYS A 168 10.55 15.79 -0.72
N ASP A 169 11.22 14.70 -0.37
CA ASP A 169 11.93 13.84 -1.32
C ASP A 169 11.01 12.78 -1.94
N TYR A 170 9.73 12.70 -1.52
CA TYR A 170 8.76 11.71 -1.97
C TYR A 170 7.44 12.36 -2.44
N PRO A 171 6.78 11.80 -3.46
CA PRO A 171 5.42 12.19 -3.82
C PRO A 171 4.45 11.98 -2.66
N ALA A 172 3.51 12.92 -2.49
CA ALA A 172 2.54 12.89 -1.38
C ALA A 172 1.72 11.59 -1.33
N TYR A 173 1.39 11.00 -2.48
CA TYR A 173 0.62 9.75 -2.56
C TYR A 173 1.35 8.52 -2.01
N MET A 174 2.67 8.58 -1.81
CA MET A 174 3.43 7.45 -1.25
C MET A 174 3.24 7.30 0.26
N ALA A 175 3.06 8.43 0.96
CA ALA A 175 2.99 8.48 2.40
C ALA A 175 2.08 9.66 2.84
N PRO A 176 0.76 9.56 2.53
CA PRO A 176 -0.20 10.60 2.89
C PRO A 176 -0.47 10.64 4.40
N ASP A 177 0.00 9.63 5.15
CA ASP A 177 -0.26 9.48 6.58
C ASP A 177 0.22 10.69 7.39
N GLY A 178 -0.64 11.06 8.34
CA GLY A 178 -0.34 12.04 9.38
C GLY A 178 0.47 11.43 10.53
N GLU A 179 0.96 12.30 11.40
CA GLU A 179 1.54 11.87 12.67
C GLU A 179 0.45 11.56 13.71
N ASN A 180 0.77 10.79 14.74
CA ASN A 180 -0.12 10.56 15.88
C ASN A 180 0.64 10.53 17.22
N TYR A 181 -0.11 10.63 18.33
CA TYR A 181 0.48 10.68 19.67
C TYR A 181 1.27 9.44 20.06
N ARG A 182 0.94 8.26 19.52
CA ARG A 182 1.70 7.02 19.77
C ARG A 182 3.07 7.09 19.10
N GLY A 183 3.14 7.57 17.86
CA GLY A 183 4.39 7.80 17.14
C GLY A 183 5.28 8.82 17.85
N LEU A 184 4.72 9.97 18.23
CA LEU A 184 5.44 10.99 19.02
C LEU A 184 5.97 10.44 20.35
N ASN A 185 5.15 9.66 21.05
CA ASN A 185 5.58 9.03 22.30
C ASN A 185 6.68 7.98 22.09
N ALA A 186 6.59 7.17 21.04
CA ALA A 186 7.62 6.19 20.69
C ALA A 186 8.96 6.89 20.41
N VAL A 187 8.96 7.96 19.61
CA VAL A 187 10.17 8.77 19.36
C VAL A 187 10.72 9.36 20.66
N ARG A 188 9.86 9.89 21.54
CA ARG A 188 10.27 10.45 22.85
C ARG A 188 10.97 9.42 23.75
N ILE A 189 10.45 8.19 23.78
CA ILE A 189 11.00 7.10 24.61
C ILE A 189 12.31 6.59 24.00
N LEU A 190 12.31 6.24 22.71
CA LEU A 190 13.47 5.66 22.03
C LEU A 190 14.64 6.64 21.92
N SER A 191 14.38 7.94 21.78
CA SER A 191 15.45 8.95 21.77
C SER A 191 16.18 9.09 23.12
N LYS A 192 15.60 8.57 24.20
CA LYS A 192 16.19 8.54 25.54
C LYS A 192 16.66 7.15 25.96
N ALA A 193 16.45 6.15 25.10
CA ALA A 193 16.85 4.79 25.40
C ALA A 193 18.39 4.74 25.50
N PRO A 194 18.93 3.96 26.45
CA PRO A 194 20.35 3.64 26.47
C PRO A 194 20.77 3.04 25.13
N LYS A 195 22.00 3.33 24.71
CA LYS A 195 22.56 2.79 23.46
C LYS A 195 23.21 1.41 23.65
N ASP A 196 23.32 0.97 24.90
CA ASP A 196 23.69 -0.38 25.28
C ASP A 196 22.42 -1.21 25.54
N PHE A 197 22.23 -2.26 24.74
CA PHE A 197 21.20 -3.28 24.96
C PHE A 197 21.79 -4.51 25.66
N THR A 198 22.94 -4.34 26.33
CA THR A 198 23.67 -5.36 27.10
C THR A 198 23.52 -5.14 28.59
#